data_AF-A0A4W2DAN8-F1
#
_entry.id   AF-A0A4W2DAN8-F1
#
_cell.length_a   1.000
_cell.length_b   1.000
_cell.length_c   1.000
_cell.angle_alpha   90.00
_cell.angle_beta   90.00
_cell.angle_gamma   90.00
#
_symmetry.space_group_name_H-M   'P 1'
#
loop_
_entity.id
_entity.type
_entity.pdbx_description
1 polymer ?
#
loop_
_entity_poly.entity_id
_entity_poly.type
_entity_poly.pdbx_seq_one_letter_code
_entity_poly.pdbx_strand_id
1 'polypeptide(L)'
;MIPPADSLLKYDTPVLVSRNTEKRSPKARPLKVSPQQPGPSGPVPQPPKTKLPSTSCVPDPTKQAEEILNAILPPREWVEDTQLWIQQVSSTPSTRMDVVHLQEQLDLKLQQRQARETGICPVRRELYSQCFDELIREVTINCAERGLLLLRVRDEIRMTIAAYQTLYESSVAFGMRKALQAEQGKSDMERKIAELETEKRDLERQVNEQKAKCEAVEKRESERRQVEEKKHNEEIQFLKRTNQQLKAQLEGIIAPKK
;
A
#
# COMPACT_ATOMS: atom_id res chain seq x y z
N MET A 1 23.78 -18.85 15.28
CA MET A 1 23.47 -17.48 14.81
C MET A 1 24.81 -16.80 14.52
N ILE A 2 24.86 -15.88 13.56
CA ILE A 2 26.09 -15.23 13.11
C ILE A 2 26.51 -14.20 14.18
N PRO A 3 27.82 -14.01 14.45
CA PRO A 3 28.30 -12.95 15.34
C PRO A 3 27.74 -11.57 14.95
N PRO A 4 27.54 -10.66 15.92
CA PRO A 4 26.95 -9.36 15.65
C PRO A 4 27.75 -8.57 14.62
N ALA A 5 27.07 -7.87 13.73
CA ALA A 5 27.71 -7.01 12.74
C ALA A 5 28.50 -5.87 13.39
N ASP A 6 29.57 -5.46 12.71
CA ASP A 6 30.38 -4.30 13.07
C ASP A 6 29.52 -3.04 13.25
N SER A 7 29.78 -2.28 14.33
CA SER A 7 28.94 -1.18 14.80
C SER A 7 29.75 0.06 15.15
N LEU A 8 29.12 1.23 15.04
CA LEU A 8 29.71 2.49 15.52
C LEU A 8 29.59 2.66 17.04
N LEU A 9 28.65 1.95 17.69
CA LEU A 9 28.52 1.93 19.15
C LEU A 9 29.65 1.10 19.76
N LYS A 10 30.32 1.65 20.77
CA LYS A 10 31.45 1.02 21.44
C LYS A 10 30.98 -0.04 22.44
N TYR A 11 31.42 -1.27 22.21
CA TYR A 11 31.14 -2.42 23.07
C TYR A 11 32.41 -2.92 23.76
N ASP A 12 32.24 -3.52 24.93
CA ASP A 12 33.31 -4.24 25.61
C ASP A 12 33.58 -5.61 24.98
N THR A 13 34.60 -6.30 25.47
CA THR A 13 34.92 -7.66 25.02
C THR A 13 33.78 -8.60 25.41
N PRO A 14 33.29 -9.45 24.49
CA PRO A 14 32.18 -10.35 24.79
C PRO A 14 32.53 -11.34 25.90
N VAL A 15 31.57 -11.57 26.79
CA VAL A 15 31.69 -12.45 27.95
C VAL A 15 30.82 -13.68 27.75
N LEU A 16 31.40 -14.85 28.01
CA LEU A 16 30.73 -16.14 27.99
C LEU A 16 29.89 -16.33 29.26
N VAL A 17 28.58 -16.51 29.10
CA VAL A 17 27.65 -16.68 30.23
C VAL A 17 27.43 -18.15 30.58
N SER A 18 27.73 -19.09 29.67
CA SER A 18 27.62 -20.54 29.94
C SER A 18 28.95 -21.18 30.33
N ARG A 19 29.16 -21.41 31.63
CA ARG A 19 29.92 -22.56 32.13
C ARG A 19 28.93 -23.68 32.43
N ASN A 20 28.97 -24.75 31.64
CA ASN A 20 28.30 -26.00 32.00
C ASN A 20 28.97 -26.52 33.29
N THR A 21 28.39 -26.20 34.45
CA THR A 21 28.62 -26.96 35.67
C THR A 21 27.34 -27.72 35.97
N GLU A 22 27.33 -28.99 35.59
CA GLU A 22 26.37 -29.93 36.13
C GLU A 22 26.44 -29.89 37.66
N LYS A 23 25.44 -29.29 38.30
CA LYS A 23 25.16 -29.54 39.72
C LYS A 23 23.69 -29.86 39.89
N ARG A 24 23.46 -31.18 39.87
CA ARG A 24 22.38 -31.95 40.49
C ARG A 24 21.38 -31.13 41.29
N SER A 25 20.14 -31.16 40.83
CA SER A 25 18.93 -30.85 41.59
C SER A 25 18.71 -31.87 42.73
N PRO A 26 18.34 -31.43 43.94
CA PRO A 26 17.73 -32.31 44.93
C PRO A 26 16.20 -32.15 44.91
N LYS A 27 15.57 -33.23 44.43
CA LYS A 27 14.30 -33.84 44.85
C LYS A 27 13.36 -33.07 45.78
N ALA A 28 12.13 -32.98 45.29
CA ALA A 28 10.88 -32.59 45.95
C ALA A 28 10.63 -33.28 47.30
N ARG A 29 9.98 -32.55 48.21
CA ARG A 29 9.36 -33.04 49.44
C ARG A 29 7.83 -32.87 49.33
N PRO A 30 6.99 -33.86 49.67
CA PRO A 30 5.56 -33.76 49.47
C PRO A 30 4.88 -32.98 50.61
N LEU A 31 3.95 -32.10 50.24
CA LEU A 31 3.04 -31.36 51.12
C LEU A 31 1.99 -32.32 51.70
N LYS A 32 1.84 -32.31 53.03
CA LYS A 32 0.80 -33.04 53.76
C LYS A 32 -0.40 -32.10 53.98
N VAL A 33 -1.55 -32.50 53.46
CA VAL A 33 -2.84 -31.80 53.54
C VAL A 33 -3.64 -32.31 54.75
N SER A 34 -4.36 -31.41 55.43
CA SER A 34 -5.71 -31.54 56.05
C SER A 34 -5.82 -30.73 57.37
N PRO A 35 -7.03 -30.39 57.87
CA PRO A 35 -8.10 -29.64 57.23
C PRO A 35 -8.66 -28.49 58.11
N GLN A 36 -9.47 -27.65 57.47
CA GLN A 36 -10.18 -26.44 57.92
C GLN A 36 -11.21 -26.68 59.05
N GLN A 37 -11.49 -25.67 59.89
CA GLN A 37 -12.85 -25.31 60.38
C GLN A 37 -12.91 -23.86 60.97
N PRO A 38 -14.11 -23.22 61.06
CA PRO A 38 -14.29 -21.78 60.76
C PRO A 38 -14.93 -20.88 61.86
N GLY A 39 -14.72 -19.55 61.73
CA GLY A 39 -15.60 -18.43 62.18
C GLY A 39 -15.12 -17.59 63.39
N PRO A 40 -15.65 -16.37 63.64
CA PRO A 40 -15.94 -15.23 62.73
C PRO A 40 -15.45 -13.83 63.26
N SER A 41 -15.68 -12.78 62.44
CA SER A 41 -15.80 -11.32 62.72
C SER A 41 -14.58 -10.41 63.01
N GLY A 42 -14.14 -9.67 61.96
CA GLY A 42 -13.70 -8.24 61.90
C GLY A 42 -12.43 -7.76 62.65
N PRO A 43 -11.86 -6.56 62.35
CA PRO A 43 -11.80 -5.78 61.10
C PRO A 43 -10.35 -5.58 60.57
N VAL A 44 -10.23 -5.40 59.24
CA VAL A 44 -9.11 -4.79 58.45
C VAL A 44 -7.65 -4.98 58.93
N PRO A 45 -6.79 -5.75 58.23
CA PRO A 45 -5.34 -5.73 58.44
C PRO A 45 -4.68 -4.57 57.69
N GLN A 46 -3.89 -3.76 58.41
CA GLN A 46 -2.96 -2.79 57.85
C GLN A 46 -1.87 -3.48 57.00
N PRO A 47 -1.34 -2.84 55.94
CA PRO A 47 -0.27 -3.42 55.14
C PRO A 47 1.02 -3.56 55.97
N PRO A 48 1.79 -4.65 55.79
CA PRO A 48 3.00 -4.87 56.56
C PRO A 48 4.04 -3.80 56.22
N LYS A 49 4.51 -3.08 57.25
CA LYS A 49 5.70 -2.22 57.16
C LYS A 49 6.91 -3.11 56.86
N THR A 50 7.28 -3.19 55.60
CA THR A 50 8.55 -3.77 55.17
C THR A 50 9.67 -2.94 55.77
N LYS A 51 10.38 -3.50 56.75
CA LYS A 51 11.65 -2.97 57.22
C LYS A 51 12.61 -2.99 56.03
N LEU A 52 12.86 -1.81 55.46
CA LEU A 52 14.03 -1.57 54.61
C LEU A 52 15.28 -1.92 55.44
N PRO A 53 16.17 -2.81 54.99
CA PRO A 53 17.52 -2.81 55.51
C PRO A 53 18.18 -1.51 55.03
N SER A 54 18.35 -0.59 55.96
CA SER A 54 19.23 0.57 55.87
C SER A 54 20.65 0.07 55.63
N THR A 55 21.00 -0.07 54.35
CA THR A 55 22.39 -0.21 53.91
C THR A 55 22.74 1.11 53.26
N SER A 56 23.38 1.98 54.03
CA SER A 56 24.09 3.14 53.51
C SER A 56 25.30 2.66 52.72
N CYS A 57 25.08 2.23 51.49
CA CYS A 57 26.13 2.20 50.47
C CYS A 57 25.86 3.41 49.59
N VAL A 58 26.75 4.40 49.64
CA VAL A 58 26.84 5.39 48.57
C VAL A 58 26.98 4.58 47.28
N PRO A 59 26.04 4.66 46.32
CA PRO A 59 26.18 3.95 45.07
C PRO A 59 27.48 4.40 44.42
N ASP A 60 28.31 3.45 44.03
CA ASP A 60 29.48 3.75 43.22
C ASP A 60 28.98 4.40 41.91
N PRO A 61 29.30 5.68 41.62
CA PRO A 61 28.74 6.40 40.47
C PRO A 61 29.01 5.67 39.15
N THR A 62 30.08 4.88 39.09
CA THR A 62 30.44 4.06 37.93
C THR A 62 29.45 2.91 37.72
N LYS A 63 29.01 2.24 38.80
CA LYS A 63 28.00 1.17 38.73
C LYS A 63 26.63 1.71 38.35
N GLN A 64 26.27 2.88 38.86
CA GLN A 64 25.02 3.54 38.49
C GLN A 64 25.00 3.91 36.99
N ALA A 65 26.13 4.39 36.45
CA ALA A 65 26.25 4.67 35.03
C ALA A 65 26.12 3.40 34.17
N GLU A 66 26.73 2.28 34.59
CA GLU A 66 26.61 0.98 33.91
C GLU A 66 25.18 0.44 33.91
N GLU A 67 24.46 0.54 35.03
CA GLU A 67 23.05 0.13 35.12
C GLU A 67 22.17 0.96 34.18
N ILE A 68 22.39 2.28 34.13
CA ILE A 68 21.66 3.17 33.23
C ILE A 68 22.00 2.84 31.77
N LEU A 69 23.28 2.69 31.43
CA LEU A 69 23.73 2.35 30.06
C LEU A 69 23.07 1.06 29.56
N ASN A 70 23.07 0.01 30.37
CA ASN A 70 22.43 -1.26 30.02
C ASN A 70 20.91 -1.15 29.87
N ALA A 71 20.26 -0.23 30.59
CA ALA A 71 18.83 0.02 30.45
C ALA A 71 18.48 0.78 29.16
N ILE A 72 19.32 1.73 28.73
CA ILE A 72 19.03 2.61 27.59
C ILE A 72 19.59 2.08 26.26
N LEU A 73 20.65 1.28 26.33
CA LEU A 73 21.33 0.62 25.22
C LEU A 73 21.56 -0.85 25.61
N PRO A 74 20.60 -1.75 25.29
CA PRO A 74 20.65 -3.13 25.75
C PRO A 74 21.88 -3.86 25.19
N PRO A 75 22.46 -4.79 25.95
CA PRO A 75 23.60 -5.58 25.50
C PRO A 75 23.23 -6.47 24.32
N ARG A 76 24.23 -6.81 23.50
CA ARG A 76 24.08 -7.79 22.42
C ARG A 76 24.18 -9.19 23.00
N GLU A 77 23.29 -10.07 22.58
CA GLU A 77 23.30 -11.48 22.98
C GLU A 77 23.27 -12.36 21.75
N TRP A 78 24.16 -13.36 21.69
CA TRP A 78 24.16 -14.36 20.62
C TRP A 78 24.60 -15.73 21.13
N VAL A 79 24.20 -16.76 20.40
CA VAL A 79 24.59 -18.15 20.67
C VAL A 79 25.53 -18.63 19.57
N GLU A 80 26.71 -19.04 19.98
CA GLU A 80 27.76 -19.65 19.16
C GLU A 80 28.16 -20.97 19.81
N ASP A 81 28.14 -22.09 19.07
CA ASP A 81 28.50 -23.43 19.58
C ASP A 81 27.83 -23.85 20.91
N THR A 82 26.53 -23.56 21.06
CA THR A 82 25.73 -23.86 22.29
C THR A 82 26.14 -23.02 23.51
N GLN A 83 27.00 -22.02 23.31
CA GLN A 83 27.46 -21.10 24.32
C GLN A 83 26.79 -19.73 24.13
N LEU A 84 26.24 -19.19 25.22
CA LEU A 84 25.64 -17.86 25.24
C LEU A 84 26.72 -16.80 25.49
N TRP A 85 26.87 -15.89 24.55
CA TRP A 85 27.75 -14.74 24.63
C TRP A 85 26.93 -13.47 24.82
N ILE A 86 27.39 -12.63 25.75
CA ILE A 86 26.83 -11.31 25.99
C ILE A 86 27.92 -10.27 25.80
N GLN A 87 27.59 -9.20 25.09
CA GLN A 87 28.47 -8.07 24.86
C GLN A 87 27.79 -6.79 25.34
N GLN A 88 28.32 -6.23 26.42
CA GLN A 88 27.83 -5.00 27.03
C GLN A 88 28.39 -3.76 26.32
N VAL A 89 27.64 -2.68 26.43
CA VAL A 89 28.06 -1.36 25.97
C VAL A 89 29.13 -0.83 26.89
N SER A 90 30.21 -0.28 26.34
CA SER A 90 31.36 0.12 27.14
C SER A 90 31.03 1.31 28.05
N SER A 91 31.33 1.19 29.35
CA SER A 91 31.24 2.27 30.33
C SER A 91 32.47 3.20 30.30
N THR A 92 33.45 2.93 29.44
CA THR A 92 34.68 3.72 29.34
C THR A 92 34.41 5.15 28.84
N PRO A 93 34.85 6.20 29.57
CA PRO A 93 34.73 7.58 29.10
C PRO A 93 35.44 7.80 27.76
N SER A 94 34.84 8.62 26.90
CA SER A 94 35.43 9.01 25.60
C SER A 94 36.31 10.24 25.72
N THR A 95 37.40 10.26 24.98
CA THR A 95 38.27 11.42 24.78
C THR A 95 37.88 12.20 23.52
N ARG A 96 38.44 13.40 23.35
CA ARG A 96 38.25 14.18 22.11
C ARG A 96 38.72 13.42 20.86
N MET A 97 39.76 12.60 20.99
CA MET A 97 40.28 11.82 19.86
C MET A 97 39.31 10.69 19.46
N ASP A 98 38.64 10.07 20.44
CA ASP A 98 37.64 9.03 20.16
C ASP A 98 36.47 9.58 19.33
N VAL A 99 36.03 10.82 19.62
CA VAL A 99 34.96 11.49 18.86
C VAL A 99 35.39 11.78 17.42
N VAL A 100 36.64 12.20 17.19
CA VAL A 100 37.19 12.39 15.85
C VAL A 100 37.21 11.06 15.09
N HIS A 101 37.66 10.00 15.76
CA HIS A 101 37.70 8.67 15.15
C HIS A 101 36.30 8.14 14.80
N LEU A 102 35.31 8.37 15.67
CA LEU A 102 33.91 8.03 15.40
C LEU A 102 33.39 8.73 14.14
N GLN A 103 33.71 10.02 13.97
CA GLN A 103 33.36 10.78 12.77
C GLN A 103 33.99 10.16 11.52
N GLU A 104 35.30 9.91 11.54
CA GLU A 104 36.02 9.31 10.41
C GLU A 104 35.47 7.91 10.06
N GLN A 105 35.15 7.09 11.07
CA GLN A 105 34.53 5.78 10.86
C GLN A 105 33.13 5.89 10.25
N LEU A 106 32.31 6.85 10.69
CA LEU A 106 30.98 7.09 10.12
C LEU A 106 31.10 7.48 8.64
N ASP A 107 31.98 8.44 8.32
CA ASP A 107 32.20 8.91 6.95
C ASP A 107 32.71 7.78 6.04
N LEU A 108 33.67 6.99 6.54
CA LEU A 108 34.19 5.82 5.84
C LEU A 108 33.07 4.80 5.58
N LYS A 109 32.25 4.46 6.58
CA LYS A 109 31.15 3.49 6.42
C LYS A 109 30.06 4.00 5.48
N LEU A 110 29.76 5.30 5.50
CA LEU A 110 28.82 5.93 4.57
C LEU A 110 29.32 5.80 3.12
N GLN A 111 30.61 6.06 2.89
CA GLN A 111 31.22 5.94 1.56
C GLN A 111 31.31 4.47 1.10
N GLN A 112 31.80 3.58 1.96
CA GLN A 112 31.95 2.14 1.64
C GLN A 112 30.60 1.48 1.32
N ARG A 113 29.55 1.83 2.06
CA ARG A 113 28.19 1.32 1.80
C ARG A 113 27.40 2.15 0.81
N GLN A 114 28.03 3.13 0.14
CA GLN A 114 27.44 3.97 -0.90
C GLN A 114 26.11 4.60 -0.48
N ALA A 115 26.07 5.16 0.74
CA ALA A 115 24.89 5.83 1.24
C ALA A 115 24.57 7.05 0.38
N ARG A 116 23.31 7.18 -0.07
CA ARG A 116 22.87 8.31 -0.92
C ARG A 116 22.99 9.61 -0.16
N GLU A 117 23.46 10.67 -0.82
CA GLU A 117 23.62 11.99 -0.20
C GLU A 117 22.29 12.71 0.09
N THR A 118 21.29 12.48 -0.74
CA THR A 118 19.98 13.13 -0.67
C THR A 118 18.85 12.11 -0.69
N GLY A 119 17.68 12.52 -0.19
CA GLY A 119 16.50 11.65 -0.09
C GLY A 119 16.60 10.57 1.00
N ILE A 120 15.65 9.64 0.96
CA ILE A 120 15.52 8.55 1.94
C ILE A 120 16.58 7.47 1.62
N CYS A 121 17.42 7.16 2.61
CA CYS A 121 18.45 6.13 2.50
C CYS A 121 18.49 5.25 3.76
N PRO A 122 18.20 3.93 3.67
CA PRO A 122 18.17 3.04 4.83
C PRO A 122 19.57 2.85 5.44
N VAL A 123 20.61 2.71 4.62
CA VAL A 123 22.01 2.58 5.06
C VAL A 123 22.42 3.78 5.89
N ARG A 124 22.14 4.99 5.38
CA ARG A 124 22.39 6.22 6.14
C ARG A 124 21.61 6.24 7.44
N ARG A 125 20.31 5.94 7.39
CA ARG A 125 19.45 5.96 8.58
C ARG A 125 19.98 5.01 9.66
N GLU A 126 20.45 3.83 9.26
CA GLU A 126 21.08 2.85 10.15
C GLU A 126 22.36 3.40 10.77
N LEU A 127 23.32 3.88 9.96
CA LEU A 127 24.61 4.39 10.44
C LEU A 127 24.46 5.61 11.37
N TYR A 128 23.57 6.55 11.02
CA TYR A 128 23.26 7.69 11.90
C TYR A 128 22.56 7.27 13.19
N SER A 129 21.73 6.23 13.16
CA SER A 129 21.11 5.69 14.37
C SER A 129 22.17 5.09 15.30
N GLN A 130 23.12 4.32 14.76
CA GLN A 130 24.24 3.77 15.53
C GLN A 130 25.15 4.87 16.09
N CYS A 131 25.48 5.88 15.29
CA CYS A 131 26.27 7.03 15.75
C CYS A 131 25.54 7.79 16.86
N PHE A 132 24.23 7.99 16.73
CA PHE A 132 23.46 8.67 17.78
C PHE A 132 23.36 7.84 19.07
N ASP A 133 23.29 6.52 18.96
CA ASP A 133 23.37 5.62 20.12
C ASP A 133 24.76 5.70 20.80
N GLU A 134 25.85 5.85 20.04
CA GLU A 134 27.19 6.12 20.59
C GLU A 134 27.24 7.49 21.30
N LEU A 135 26.67 8.54 20.70
CA LEU A 135 26.59 9.86 21.37
C LEU A 135 25.77 9.80 22.66
N ILE A 136 24.69 9.00 22.70
CA ILE A 136 23.93 8.77 23.93
C ILE A 136 24.80 8.07 24.97
N ARG A 137 25.58 7.05 24.59
CA ARG A 137 26.54 6.39 25.47
C ARG A 137 27.52 7.39 26.08
N GLU A 138 28.20 8.17 25.24
CA GLU A 138 29.21 9.16 25.67
C GLU A 138 28.63 10.23 26.59
N VAL A 139 27.46 10.78 26.25
CA VAL A 139 26.80 11.81 27.06
C VAL A 139 26.29 11.23 28.37
N THR A 140 25.80 9.98 28.39
CA THR A 140 25.33 9.31 29.61
C THR A 140 26.48 9.09 30.59
N ILE A 141 27.66 8.69 30.11
CA ILE A 141 28.85 8.53 30.96
C ILE A 141 29.27 9.85 31.59
N ASN A 142 29.16 10.95 30.84
CA ASN A 142 29.47 12.29 31.35
C ASN A 142 28.40 12.82 32.32
N CYS A 143 27.12 12.64 32.00
CA CYS A 143 25.97 13.08 32.78
C CYS A 143 24.72 12.28 32.37
N ALA A 144 24.29 11.37 33.26
CA ALA A 144 23.23 10.42 32.97
C ALA A 144 21.89 11.09 32.61
N GLU A 145 21.55 12.21 33.26
CA GLU A 145 20.31 12.95 33.02
C GLU A 145 20.24 13.51 31.61
N ARG A 146 21.37 13.98 31.07
CA ARG A 146 21.46 14.45 29.69
C ARG A 146 21.33 13.30 28.70
N GLY A 147 21.95 12.16 29.00
CA GLY A 147 21.80 10.93 28.22
C GLY A 147 20.34 10.46 28.14
N LEU A 148 19.65 10.43 29.28
CA LEU A 148 18.23 10.09 29.37
C LEU A 148 17.34 11.08 28.61
N LEU A 149 17.70 12.36 28.54
CA LEU A 149 16.98 13.33 27.73
C LEU A 149 17.15 13.07 26.24
N LEU A 150 18.39 12.78 25.79
CA LEU A 150 18.66 12.42 24.38
C LEU A 150 17.94 11.13 23.98
N LEU A 151 17.85 10.15 24.87
CA LEU A 151 17.07 8.93 24.68
C LEU A 151 15.60 9.24 24.38
N ARG A 152 14.97 10.13 25.17
CA ARG A 152 13.57 10.52 24.94
C ARG A 152 13.39 11.19 23.58
N VAL A 153 14.28 12.11 23.21
CA VAL A 153 14.26 12.77 21.89
C VAL A 153 14.42 11.75 20.76
N ARG A 154 15.33 10.77 20.92
CA ARG A 154 15.51 9.67 19.96
C ARG A 154 14.22 8.91 19.73
N ASP A 155 13.57 8.50 20.81
CA ASP A 155 12.41 7.63 20.78
C ASP A 155 11.18 8.39 20.25
N GLU A 156 11.02 9.67 20.60
CA GLU A 156 9.99 10.56 20.02
C GLU A 156 10.16 10.71 18.50
N ILE A 157 11.38 10.94 18.02
CA ILE A 157 11.66 11.04 16.57
C ILE A 157 11.39 9.70 15.88
N ARG A 158 11.76 8.56 16.50
CA ARG A 158 11.47 7.22 15.97
C ARG A 158 9.96 6.99 15.84
N MET A 159 9.18 7.33 16.88
CA MET A 159 7.72 7.25 16.84
C MET A 159 7.12 8.15 15.76
N THR A 160 7.59 9.39 15.65
CA THR A 160 7.13 10.35 14.63
C THR A 160 7.39 9.83 13.22
N ILE A 161 8.57 9.27 12.96
CA ILE A 161 8.89 8.68 11.65
C ILE A 161 8.00 7.47 11.36
N ALA A 162 7.77 6.59 12.32
CA ALA A 162 6.88 5.44 12.16
C ALA A 162 5.44 5.86 11.83
N ALA A 163 4.95 6.92 12.49
CA ALA A 163 3.64 7.50 12.19
C ALA A 163 3.57 8.04 10.75
N TYR A 164 4.60 8.78 10.31
CA TYR A 164 4.68 9.26 8.93
C TYR A 164 4.77 8.13 7.90
N GLN A 165 5.53 7.06 8.19
CA GLN A 165 5.59 5.87 7.34
C GLN A 165 4.20 5.23 7.18
N THR A 166 3.49 5.03 8.29
CA THR A 166 2.13 4.46 8.30
C THR A 166 1.16 5.33 7.49
N LEU A 167 1.23 6.66 7.65
CA LEU A 167 0.41 7.60 6.89
C LEU A 167 0.74 7.56 5.39
N TYR A 168 2.03 7.50 5.05
CA TYR A 168 2.49 7.41 3.68
C TYR A 168 2.00 6.12 3.00
N GLU A 169 2.19 4.96 3.64
CA GLU A 169 1.69 3.67 3.16
C GLU A 169 0.17 3.69 2.94
N SER A 170 -0.57 4.28 3.90
CA SER A 170 -2.02 4.45 3.81
C SER A 170 -2.42 5.35 2.63
N SER A 171 -1.69 6.44 2.38
CA SER A 171 -1.98 7.36 1.29
C SER A 171 -1.69 6.76 -0.09
N VAL A 172 -0.61 6.00 -0.23
CA VAL A 172 -0.30 5.23 -1.44
C VAL A 172 -1.38 4.20 -1.71
N ALA A 173 -1.77 3.42 -0.69
CA ALA A 173 -2.84 2.42 -0.82
C ALA A 173 -4.18 3.06 -1.22
N PHE A 174 -4.52 4.23 -0.65
CA PHE A 174 -5.70 4.99 -1.05
C PHE A 174 -5.65 5.42 -2.53
N GLY A 175 -4.51 5.97 -2.97
CA GLY A 175 -4.30 6.38 -4.35
C GLY A 175 -4.46 5.22 -5.33
N MET A 176 -3.85 4.07 -5.04
CA MET A 176 -4.00 2.86 -5.84
C MET A 176 -5.45 2.38 -5.92
N ARG A 177 -6.17 2.37 -4.80
CA ARG A 177 -7.59 1.98 -4.77
C ARG A 177 -8.45 2.91 -5.62
N LYS A 178 -8.19 4.22 -5.58
CA LYS A 178 -8.93 5.19 -6.40
C LYS A 178 -8.62 5.07 -7.88
N ALA A 179 -7.37 4.81 -8.25
CA ALA A 179 -6.99 4.52 -9.62
C ALA A 179 -7.71 3.27 -10.15
N LEU A 180 -7.72 2.18 -9.38
CA LEU A 180 -8.43 0.95 -9.74
C LEU A 180 -9.95 1.16 -9.84
N GLN A 181 -10.52 1.91 -8.90
CA GLN A 181 -11.95 2.25 -8.91
C GLN A 181 -12.34 3.05 -10.16
N ALA A 182 -11.46 3.94 -10.65
CA ALA A 182 -11.71 4.72 -11.86
C ALA A 182 -11.65 3.89 -13.15
N GLU A 183 -10.83 2.84 -13.19
CA GLU A 183 -10.75 1.92 -14.33
C GLU A 183 -11.84 0.83 -14.29
N GLN A 184 -12.55 0.67 -13.16
CA GLN A 184 -13.58 -0.35 -13.03
C GLN A 184 -14.75 -0.10 -13.99
N GLY A 185 -15.09 -1.11 -14.80
CA GLY A 185 -16.20 -1.05 -15.76
C GLY A 185 -15.88 -0.33 -17.06
N LYS A 186 -14.69 0.25 -17.20
CA LYS A 186 -14.25 0.90 -18.45
C LYS A 186 -14.21 -0.09 -19.61
N SER A 187 -13.65 -1.28 -19.41
CA SER A 187 -13.57 -2.33 -20.44
C SER A 187 -14.95 -2.81 -20.90
N ASP A 188 -15.91 -2.93 -19.97
CA ASP A 188 -17.29 -3.31 -20.31
C ASP A 188 -17.99 -2.21 -21.12
N MET A 189 -17.75 -0.93 -20.78
CA MET A 189 -18.25 0.21 -21.54
C MET A 189 -17.62 0.30 -22.93
N GLU A 190 -16.30 0.10 -23.05
CA GLU A 190 -15.58 0.06 -24.33
C GLU A 190 -16.11 -1.05 -25.23
N ARG A 191 -16.36 -2.25 -24.68
CA ARG A 191 -17.01 -3.35 -25.41
C ARG A 191 -18.41 -2.93 -25.89
N LYS A 192 -19.21 -2.31 -25.02
CA LYS A 192 -20.57 -1.90 -25.38
C LYS A 192 -20.59 -0.83 -26.46
N ILE A 193 -19.64 0.11 -26.43
CA ILE A 193 -19.47 1.12 -27.48
C ILE A 193 -19.17 0.42 -28.82
N ALA A 194 -18.21 -0.51 -28.87
CA ALA A 194 -17.84 -1.21 -30.10
C ALA A 194 -19.00 -2.04 -30.70
N GLU A 195 -19.80 -2.68 -29.84
CA GLU A 195 -21.03 -3.38 -30.25
C GLU A 195 -22.03 -2.42 -30.87
N LEU A 196 -22.35 -1.31 -30.19
CA LEU A 196 -23.32 -0.32 -30.65
C LEU A 196 -22.87 0.39 -31.93
N GLU A 197 -21.57 0.67 -32.08
CA GLU A 197 -21.01 1.23 -33.31
C GLU A 197 -21.14 0.27 -34.50
N THR A 198 -21.00 -1.03 -34.26
CA THR A 198 -21.20 -2.06 -35.29
C THR A 198 -22.67 -2.16 -35.69
N GLU A 199 -23.56 -2.22 -34.71
CA GLU A 199 -25.01 -2.26 -34.93
C GLU A 199 -25.50 -1.01 -35.68
N LYS A 200 -25.02 0.18 -35.30
CA LYS A 200 -25.32 1.42 -36.01
C LYS A 200 -24.91 1.35 -37.49
N ARG A 201 -23.69 0.90 -37.79
CA ARG A 201 -23.21 0.75 -39.18
C ARG A 201 -24.07 -0.24 -39.97
N ASP A 202 -24.46 -1.35 -39.36
CA ASP A 202 -25.31 -2.35 -40.00
C ASP A 202 -26.73 -1.82 -40.28
N LEU A 203 -27.32 -1.09 -39.33
CA LEU A 203 -28.62 -0.45 -39.51
C LEU A 203 -28.58 0.65 -40.57
N GLU A 204 -27.54 1.48 -40.61
CA GLU A 204 -27.34 2.48 -41.65
C GLU A 204 -27.24 1.85 -43.05
N ARG A 205 -26.52 0.72 -43.17
CA ARG A 205 -26.47 -0.06 -44.41
C ARG A 205 -27.86 -0.56 -44.82
N GLN A 206 -28.61 -1.16 -43.88
CA GLN A 206 -29.96 -1.66 -44.14
C GLN A 206 -30.91 -0.55 -44.57
N VAL A 207 -30.86 0.62 -43.90
CA VAL A 207 -31.68 1.79 -44.28
C VAL A 207 -31.35 2.24 -45.71
N ASN A 208 -30.07 2.34 -46.07
CA ASN A 208 -29.67 2.72 -47.42
C ASN A 208 -30.11 1.70 -48.48
N GLU A 209 -29.98 0.40 -48.17
CA GLU A 209 -30.44 -0.67 -49.06
C GLU A 209 -31.96 -0.62 -49.28
N GLN A 210 -32.74 -0.42 -48.22
CA GLN A 210 -34.20 -0.32 -48.34
C GLN A 210 -34.63 0.96 -49.05
N LYS A 211 -33.96 2.09 -48.81
CA LYS A 211 -34.21 3.34 -49.57
C LYS A 211 -33.98 3.13 -51.06
N ALA A 212 -32.85 2.52 -51.44
CA ALA A 212 -32.55 2.23 -52.84
C ALA A 212 -33.59 1.28 -53.48
N LYS A 213 -34.09 0.29 -52.74
CA LYS A 213 -35.18 -0.60 -53.19
C LYS A 213 -36.48 0.18 -53.41
N CYS A 214 -36.87 1.03 -52.46
CA CYS A 214 -38.08 1.86 -52.58
C CYS A 214 -38.00 2.79 -53.78
N GLU A 215 -36.88 3.51 -53.97
CA GLU A 215 -36.66 4.41 -55.11
C GLU A 215 -36.72 3.65 -56.46
N ALA A 216 -36.15 2.45 -56.53
CA ALA A 216 -36.20 1.63 -57.73
C ALA A 216 -37.63 1.16 -58.07
N VAL A 217 -38.40 0.77 -57.05
CA VAL A 217 -39.81 0.36 -57.23
C VAL A 217 -40.67 1.56 -57.63
N GLU A 218 -40.51 2.71 -56.97
CA GLU A 218 -41.25 3.93 -57.29
C GLU A 218 -41.00 4.37 -58.74
N LYS A 219 -39.73 4.37 -59.17
CA LYS A 219 -39.36 4.66 -60.55
C LYS A 219 -40.02 3.68 -61.52
N ARG A 220 -39.93 2.37 -61.26
CA ARG A 220 -40.53 1.34 -62.13
C ARG A 220 -42.05 1.47 -62.25
N GLU A 221 -42.75 1.70 -61.13
CA GLU A 221 -44.21 1.90 -61.13
C GLU A 221 -44.61 3.22 -61.79
N SER A 222 -43.82 4.29 -61.64
CA SER A 222 -44.05 5.55 -62.34
C SER A 222 -43.91 5.40 -63.86
N GLU A 223 -42.87 4.71 -64.34
CA GLU A 223 -42.65 4.42 -65.76
C GLU A 223 -43.78 3.53 -66.32
N ARG A 224 -44.19 2.51 -65.57
CA ARG A 224 -45.31 1.63 -65.96
C ARG A 224 -46.62 2.42 -66.07
N ARG A 225 -46.95 3.27 -65.10
CA ARG A 225 -48.13 4.15 -65.17
C ARG A 225 -48.08 5.07 -66.38
N GLN A 226 -46.94 5.72 -66.65
CA GLN A 226 -46.79 6.59 -67.82
C GLN A 226 -46.99 5.84 -69.13
N VAL A 227 -46.53 4.60 -69.24
CA VAL A 227 -46.74 3.76 -70.43
C VAL A 227 -48.21 3.35 -70.57
N GLU A 228 -48.86 2.92 -69.49
CA GLU A 228 -50.29 2.56 -69.48
C GLU A 228 -51.16 3.78 -69.83
N GLU A 229 -50.87 4.96 -69.27
CA GLU A 229 -51.58 6.21 -69.54
C GLU A 229 -51.41 6.66 -71.01
N LYS A 230 -50.20 6.54 -71.57
CA LYS A 230 -49.96 6.81 -73.01
C LYS A 230 -50.78 5.88 -73.90
N LYS A 231 -50.74 4.57 -73.64
CA LYS A 231 -51.54 3.57 -74.39
C LYS A 231 -53.03 3.87 -74.32
N HIS A 232 -53.54 4.16 -73.11
CA HIS A 232 -54.95 4.48 -72.92
C HIS A 232 -55.35 5.76 -73.66
N ASN A 233 -54.49 6.80 -73.63
CA ASN A 233 -54.75 8.04 -74.34
C ASN A 233 -54.72 7.86 -75.86
N GLU A 234 -53.81 7.04 -76.39
CA GLU A 234 -53.77 6.64 -77.80
C GLU A 234 -55.05 5.90 -78.21
N GLU A 235 -55.53 4.97 -77.39
CA GLU A 235 -56.75 4.19 -77.61
C GLU A 235 -58.01 5.08 -77.58
N ILE A 236 -58.10 6.01 -76.62
CA ILE A 236 -59.14 7.05 -76.59
C ILE A 236 -59.11 7.89 -77.87
N GLN A 237 -57.93 8.33 -78.31
CA GLN A 237 -57.81 9.12 -79.53
C GLN A 237 -58.24 8.34 -80.77
N PHE A 238 -57.84 7.07 -80.87
CA PHE A 238 -58.28 6.18 -81.94
C PHE A 238 -59.80 6.03 -81.95
N LEU A 239 -60.40 5.66 -80.82
CA LEU A 239 -61.85 5.51 -80.69
C LEU A 239 -62.60 6.81 -81.00
N LYS A 240 -62.09 7.97 -80.57
CA LYS A 240 -62.66 9.29 -80.92
C LYS A 240 -62.67 9.50 -82.43
N ARG A 241 -61.56 9.25 -83.12
CA ARG A 241 -61.48 9.37 -84.59
C ARG A 241 -62.45 8.42 -85.28
N THR A 242 -62.50 7.16 -84.86
CA THR A 242 -63.43 6.16 -85.43
C THR A 242 -64.89 6.56 -85.21
N ASN A 243 -65.25 7.01 -84.00
CA ASN A 243 -66.60 7.46 -83.69
C ASN A 243 -66.99 8.68 -84.54
N GLN A 244 -66.06 9.62 -84.75
CA GLN A 244 -66.26 10.78 -85.61
C GLN A 244 -66.46 10.39 -87.09
N GLN A 245 -65.71 9.40 -87.56
CA GLN A 245 -65.82 8.86 -88.92
C GLN A 245 -67.15 8.11 -89.13
N LEU A 246 -67.57 7.30 -88.16
CA LEU A 246 -68.86 6.61 -88.16
C LEU A 246 -70.03 7.59 -88.10
N LYS A 247 -69.94 8.65 -87.29
CA LYS A 247 -70.93 9.74 -87.27
C LYS A 247 -71.07 10.40 -88.64
N ALA A 248 -69.95 10.75 -89.27
CA ALA A 248 -69.96 11.34 -90.61
C ALA A 248 -70.57 10.40 -91.67
N GLN A 249 -70.31 9.09 -91.59
CA GLN A 249 -70.94 8.10 -92.46
C GLN A 249 -72.45 7.99 -92.22
N LEU A 250 -72.91 7.97 -90.96
CA LEU A 250 -74.33 7.95 -90.62
C LEU A 250 -75.03 9.23 -91.06
N GLU A 251 -74.44 10.40 -90.85
CA GLU A 251 -74.95 11.68 -91.38
C GLU A 251 -75.03 11.66 -92.91
N GLY A 252 -74.06 11.06 -93.60
CA GLY A 252 -74.11 10.88 -95.06
C GLY A 252 -75.20 9.91 -95.55
N ILE A 253 -75.62 8.95 -94.72
CA ILE A 253 -76.72 8.00 -95.03
C ILE A 253 -78.09 8.59 -94.69
N ILE A 254 -78.17 9.40 -93.63
CA ILE A 254 -79.41 10.01 -93.11
C ILE A 254 -79.72 11.36 -93.80
N ALA A 255 -78.70 12.05 -94.33
CA ALA A 255 -78.89 13.28 -95.09
C ALA A 255 -79.74 12.99 -96.35
N PRO A 256 -80.84 13.72 -96.58
CA PRO A 256 -81.70 13.50 -97.74
C PRO A 256 -80.94 13.79 -99.03
N LYS A 257 -81.03 12.90 -100.02
CA LYS A 257 -80.57 13.19 -101.39
C LYS A 257 -81.54 14.19 -102.04
N LYS A 258 -81.17 15.47 -101.92
CA LYS A 258 -81.81 16.67 -102.51
C LYS A 258 -83.26 16.91 -102.11
#